data_AF-A0A0U9HA54-F1
#
_entry.id   AF-A0A0U9HA54-F1
#
_cell.length_a   1.000
_cell.length_b   1.000
_cell.length_c   1.000
_cell.angle_alpha   90.00
_cell.angle_beta   90.00
_cell.angle_gamma   90.00
#
_symmetry.space_group_name_H-M   'P 1'
#
loop_
_entity.id
_entity.type
_entity.pdbx_description
1 polymer ?
#
loop_
_entity_poly.entity_id
_entity_poly.type
_entity_poly.pdbx_seq_one_letter_code
_entity_poly.pdbx_strand_id
1 'polypeptide(L)'
;MGKMKHIFYSKIRQALTKLSLRSRLLVLFISIFVISVSIVGAVSYVKAKNMTTETIENRLLREAELMGYIADNLKFLYVSDEAYFQQQLVANIRTQQEKLYNEGIQSDFFYITDGKATPFDTGDQELHAVPERMISQITEEQNGVLNGRVNGKDYTFTFQEMEEINGTYVIAVPVASYMDPVQEMAYSTIFVIAISIAISILLIVWFVSSLTKPLIVLRKAMRQVREGTYSKLLPLTRPYRNLFLLKKAMTR
;
A
#
# COMPACT_ATOMS: atom_id res chain seq x y z
N MET A 1 -33.52 14.76 -5.77
CA MET A 1 -32.51 13.68 -5.85
C MET A 1 -32.95 12.40 -6.61
N GLY A 2 -34.25 12.12 -6.83
CA GLY A 2 -34.71 10.81 -7.35
C GLY A 2 -34.63 10.59 -8.88
N LYS A 3 -34.76 11.64 -9.71
CA LYS A 3 -34.79 11.50 -11.18
C LYS A 3 -33.42 11.14 -11.80
N MET A 4 -32.32 11.53 -11.17
CA MET A 4 -30.96 11.31 -11.71
C MET A 4 -30.49 9.85 -11.57
N LYS A 5 -30.86 9.17 -10.47
CA LYS A 5 -30.67 7.71 -10.33
C LYS A 5 -31.45 6.94 -11.39
N HIS A 6 -32.69 7.32 -11.66
CA HIS A 6 -33.57 6.59 -12.59
C HIS A 6 -33.06 6.59 -14.04
N ILE A 7 -32.42 7.69 -14.48
CA ILE A 7 -31.82 7.81 -15.82
C ILE A 7 -30.57 6.94 -15.95
N PHE A 8 -29.76 6.85 -14.88
CA PHE A 8 -28.56 6.00 -14.86
C PHE A 8 -28.93 4.51 -14.91
N TYR A 9 -29.89 4.07 -14.10
CA TYR A 9 -30.37 2.68 -14.11
C TYR A 9 -31.07 2.29 -15.42
N SER A 10 -31.77 3.21 -16.10
CA SER A 10 -32.44 2.91 -17.38
C SER A 10 -31.45 2.77 -18.54
N LYS A 11 -30.40 3.60 -18.59
CA LYS A 11 -29.32 3.50 -19.60
C LYS A 11 -28.52 2.21 -19.43
N ILE A 12 -28.20 1.81 -18.19
CA ILE A 12 -27.52 0.55 -17.90
C ILE A 12 -28.38 -0.65 -18.33
N ARG A 13 -29.69 -0.64 -18.02
CA ARG A 13 -30.61 -1.69 -18.46
C ARG A 13 -30.71 -1.78 -19.99
N GLN A 14 -30.87 -0.65 -20.70
CA GLN A 14 -30.94 -0.65 -22.16
C GLN A 14 -29.64 -1.17 -22.80
N ALA A 15 -28.48 -0.81 -22.28
CA ALA A 15 -27.20 -1.35 -22.74
C ALA A 15 -27.07 -2.87 -22.49
N LEU A 16 -27.47 -3.35 -21.30
CA LEU A 16 -27.44 -4.78 -20.95
C LEU A 16 -28.37 -5.66 -21.79
N THR A 17 -29.48 -5.11 -22.29
CA THR A 17 -30.45 -5.87 -23.12
C THR A 17 -29.99 -6.11 -24.57
N LYS A 18 -29.06 -5.30 -25.10
CA LYS A 18 -28.51 -5.48 -26.45
C LYS A 18 -27.26 -6.37 -26.49
N LEU A 19 -26.70 -6.75 -25.34
CA LEU A 19 -25.50 -7.58 -25.26
C LEU A 19 -25.81 -9.06 -25.48
N SER A 20 -24.99 -9.71 -26.32
CA SER A 20 -25.01 -11.17 -26.47
C SER A 20 -24.67 -11.85 -25.14
N LEU A 21 -25.18 -13.08 -24.93
CA LEU A 21 -24.98 -13.87 -23.71
C LEU A 21 -23.50 -14.00 -23.32
N ARG A 22 -22.63 -14.12 -24.34
CA ARG A 22 -21.16 -14.11 -24.22
C ARG A 22 -20.64 -12.82 -23.56
N SER A 23 -21.09 -11.66 -24.01
CA SER A 23 -20.59 -10.37 -23.54
C SER A 23 -21.05 -10.06 -22.12
N ARG A 24 -22.28 -10.46 -21.77
CA ARG A 24 -22.80 -10.30 -20.41
C ARG A 24 -21.99 -11.11 -19.39
N LEU A 25 -21.63 -12.35 -19.73
CA LEU A 25 -20.77 -13.18 -18.88
C LEU A 25 -19.36 -12.59 -18.76
N LEU A 26 -18.76 -12.14 -19.87
CA LEU A 26 -17.43 -11.53 -19.86
C LEU A 26 -17.35 -10.32 -18.93
N VAL A 27 -18.32 -9.41 -19.02
CA VAL A 27 -18.35 -8.20 -18.18
C VAL A 27 -18.45 -8.56 -16.71
N LEU A 28 -19.30 -9.52 -16.34
CA LEU A 28 -19.43 -9.97 -14.95
C LEU A 28 -18.12 -10.54 -14.41
N PHE A 29 -17.50 -11.49 -15.13
CA PHE A 29 -16.25 -12.12 -14.69
C PHE A 29 -15.07 -11.14 -14.62
N ILE A 30 -14.95 -10.23 -15.59
CA ILE A 30 -13.89 -9.21 -15.55
C ILE A 30 -14.12 -8.25 -14.39
N SER A 31 -15.35 -7.80 -14.17
CA SER A 31 -15.64 -6.86 -13.08
C SER A 31 -15.32 -7.43 -11.71
N ILE A 32 -15.72 -8.68 -11.43
CA ILE A 32 -15.46 -9.29 -10.13
C ILE A 32 -13.96 -9.53 -9.91
N PHE A 33 -13.23 -9.90 -10.96
CA PHE A 33 -11.78 -10.09 -10.91
C PHE A 33 -11.05 -8.78 -10.66
N VAL A 34 -11.37 -7.72 -11.41
CA VAL A 34 -10.76 -6.40 -11.24
C VAL A 34 -11.01 -5.85 -9.83
N ILE A 35 -12.23 -5.99 -9.32
CA ILE A 35 -12.57 -5.56 -7.97
C ILE A 35 -11.75 -6.34 -6.94
N SER A 36 -11.68 -7.68 -7.06
CA SER A 36 -10.94 -8.53 -6.14
C SER A 36 -9.45 -8.16 -6.09
N VAL A 37 -8.80 -8.05 -7.24
CA VAL A 37 -7.37 -7.72 -7.33
C VAL A 37 -7.09 -6.31 -6.83
N SER A 38 -7.97 -5.34 -7.11
CA SER A 38 -7.82 -3.96 -6.63
C SER A 38 -7.92 -3.87 -5.11
N ILE A 39 -8.85 -4.62 -4.48
CA ILE A 39 -8.96 -4.68 -3.03
C ILE A 39 -7.69 -5.23 -2.40
N VAL A 40 -7.15 -6.34 -2.94
CA VAL A 40 -5.90 -6.93 -2.43
C VAL A 40 -4.73 -5.95 -2.56
N GLY A 41 -4.60 -5.29 -3.71
CA GLY A 41 -3.55 -4.27 -3.90
C GLY A 41 -3.64 -3.11 -2.91
N ALA A 42 -4.84 -2.57 -2.70
CA ALA A 42 -5.07 -1.49 -1.74
C ALA A 42 -4.76 -1.93 -0.30
N VAL A 43 -5.23 -3.10 0.12
CA VAL A 43 -4.95 -3.66 1.45
C VAL A 43 -3.45 -3.89 1.64
N SER A 44 -2.77 -4.41 0.62
CA SER A 44 -1.32 -4.64 0.66
C SER A 44 -0.55 -3.34 0.83
N TYR A 45 -0.93 -2.28 0.11
CA TYR A 45 -0.29 -0.96 0.23
C TYR A 45 -0.47 -0.38 1.65
N VAL A 46 -1.69 -0.40 2.19
CA VAL A 46 -1.95 0.09 3.55
C VAL A 46 -1.16 -0.70 4.58
N LYS A 47 -1.10 -2.02 4.43
CA LYS A 47 -0.32 -2.89 5.34
C LYS A 47 1.17 -2.58 5.27
N ALA A 48 1.73 -2.41 4.07
CA ALA A 48 3.13 -2.05 3.89
C ALA A 48 3.44 -0.71 4.55
N LYS A 49 2.62 0.33 4.30
CA LYS A 49 2.77 1.65 4.92
C LYS A 49 2.80 1.55 6.45
N ASN A 50 1.82 0.88 7.05
CA ASN A 50 1.73 0.78 8.51
C ASN A 50 2.91 0.01 9.10
N MET A 51 3.30 -1.10 8.48
CA MET A 51 4.45 -1.90 8.92
C MET A 51 5.75 -1.11 8.85
N THR A 52 5.98 -0.36 7.76
CA THR A 52 7.16 0.50 7.61
C THR A 52 7.16 1.60 8.66
N THR A 53 6.04 2.32 8.85
CA THR A 53 5.94 3.35 9.90
C THR A 53 6.22 2.77 11.27
N GLU A 54 5.56 1.69 11.69
CA GLU A 54 5.76 1.06 12.99
C GLU A 54 7.20 0.56 13.18
N THR A 55 7.81 0.00 12.14
CA THR A 55 9.20 -0.50 12.20
C THR A 55 10.19 0.65 12.39
N ILE A 56 9.99 1.76 11.66
CA ILE A 56 10.84 2.95 11.76
C ILE A 56 10.62 3.66 13.10
N GLU A 57 9.38 3.83 13.55
CA GLU A 57 9.08 4.41 14.87
C GLU A 57 9.75 3.63 15.99
N ASN A 58 9.58 2.30 16.02
CA ASN A 58 10.23 1.45 17.03
C ASN A 58 11.76 1.50 16.95
N ARG A 59 12.31 1.65 15.75
CA ARG A 59 13.75 1.79 15.55
C ARG A 59 14.24 3.12 16.10
N LEU A 60 13.60 4.23 15.73
CA LEU A 60 13.97 5.55 16.21
C LEU A 60 13.87 5.62 17.73
N LEU A 61 12.84 5.01 18.32
CA LEU A 61 12.66 4.93 19.78
C LEU A 61 13.87 4.28 20.45
N ARG A 62 14.33 3.13 19.94
CA ARG A 62 15.57 2.49 20.42
C ARG A 62 16.83 3.35 20.22
N GLU A 63 16.90 4.10 19.12
CA GLU A 63 18.03 5.00 18.84
C GLU A 63 18.05 6.20 19.82
N ALA A 64 16.89 6.70 20.25
CA ALA A 64 16.79 7.74 21.27
C ALA A 64 17.13 7.20 22.68
N GLU A 65 16.62 6.01 23.04
CA GLU A 65 16.99 5.32 24.30
C GLU A 65 18.49 5.06 24.37
N LEU A 66 19.09 4.57 23.28
CA LEU A 66 20.53 4.32 23.19
C LEU A 66 21.34 5.59 23.39
N MET A 67 20.90 6.71 22.82
CA MET A 67 21.56 8.00 23.05
C MET A 67 21.46 8.44 24.52
N GLY A 68 20.37 8.11 25.21
CA GLY A 68 20.23 8.35 26.65
C GLY A 68 21.27 7.59 27.46
N TYR A 69 21.45 6.30 27.16
CA TYR A 69 22.52 5.51 27.79
C TYR A 69 23.93 6.03 27.46
N ILE A 70 24.16 6.54 26.25
CA ILE A 70 25.44 7.16 25.90
C ILE A 70 25.64 8.44 26.71
N ALA A 71 24.62 9.30 26.79
CA ALA A 71 24.67 10.55 27.55
C ALA A 71 24.98 10.30 29.03
N ASP A 72 24.27 9.39 29.68
CA ASP A 72 24.49 9.01 31.09
C ASP A 72 25.94 8.55 31.33
N ASN A 73 26.42 7.62 30.51
CA ASN A 73 27.80 7.13 30.62
C ASN A 73 28.84 8.24 30.38
N LEU A 74 28.64 9.10 29.38
CA LEU A 74 29.54 10.21 29.11
C LEU A 74 29.52 11.23 30.27
N LYS A 75 28.35 11.52 30.83
CA LYS A 75 28.22 12.45 31.96
C LYS A 75 28.92 11.92 33.20
N PHE A 76 28.84 10.62 33.46
CA PHE A 76 29.58 9.97 34.53
C PHE A 76 31.10 10.08 34.34
N LEU A 77 31.60 9.84 33.12
CA LEU A 77 33.03 9.90 32.80
C LEU A 77 33.60 11.33 32.81
N TYR A 78 32.80 12.32 32.42
CA TYR A 78 33.22 13.70 32.21
C TYR A 78 32.50 14.69 33.14
N VAL A 79 32.11 14.25 34.34
CA VAL A 79 31.36 15.06 35.33
C VAL A 79 31.99 16.42 35.63
N SER A 80 33.31 16.53 35.49
CA SER A 80 34.08 17.75 35.76
C SER A 80 34.39 18.59 34.51
N ASP A 81 34.09 18.10 33.31
CA ASP A 81 34.39 18.76 32.04
C ASP A 81 33.18 18.74 31.11
N GLU A 82 32.27 19.68 31.36
CA GLU A 82 31.02 19.83 30.61
C GLU A 82 31.27 20.08 29.11
N ALA A 83 32.33 20.82 28.76
CA ALA A 83 32.64 21.13 27.37
C ALA A 83 33.06 19.85 26.62
N TYR A 84 33.89 19.02 27.24
CA TYR A 84 34.30 17.75 26.66
C TYR A 84 33.12 16.76 26.58
N PHE A 85 32.26 16.71 27.59
CA PHE A 85 31.01 15.94 27.55
C PHE A 85 30.17 16.29 26.32
N GLN A 86 29.87 17.59 26.13
CA GLN A 86 29.08 18.06 24.99
C GLN A 86 29.74 17.72 23.65
N GLN A 87 31.06 17.87 23.55
CA GLN A 87 31.79 17.52 22.34
C GLN A 87 31.65 16.02 22.00
N GLN A 88 31.77 15.14 22.98
CA GLN A 88 31.61 13.70 22.77
C GLN A 88 30.16 13.32 22.45
N LEU A 89 29.19 13.96 23.09
CA LEU A 89 27.77 13.75 22.81
C LEU A 89 27.43 14.13 21.35
N VAL A 90 27.83 15.32 20.92
CA VAL A 90 27.63 15.79 19.53
C VAL A 90 28.33 14.87 18.52
N ALA A 91 29.52 14.36 18.83
CA ALA A 91 30.21 13.39 17.97
C ALA A 91 29.42 12.07 17.80
N ASN A 92 28.79 11.58 18.87
CA ASN A 92 27.92 10.41 18.82
C ASN A 92 26.63 10.69 18.03
N ILE A 93 26.01 11.86 18.25
CA ILE A 93 24.82 12.28 17.49
C ILE A 93 25.15 12.38 16.00
N ARG A 94 26.29 12.97 15.62
CA ARG A 94 26.72 13.04 14.22
C ARG A 94 26.90 11.66 13.60
N THR A 95 27.51 10.72 14.35
CA THR A 95 27.67 9.33 13.89
C THR A 95 26.31 8.65 13.70
N GLN A 96 25.36 8.90 14.59
CA GLN A 96 23.98 8.41 14.48
C GLN A 96 23.27 9.02 13.26
N GLN A 97 23.41 10.33 13.03
CA GLN A 97 22.88 11.04 11.88
C GLN A 97 23.42 10.47 10.57
N GLU A 98 24.73 10.29 10.45
CA GLU A 98 25.38 9.69 9.28
C GLU A 98 24.86 8.27 9.00
N LYS A 99 24.66 7.47 10.06
CA LYS A 99 24.11 6.11 9.93
C LYS A 99 22.68 6.13 9.39
N LEU A 100 21.80 6.98 9.94
CA LEU A 100 20.43 7.13 9.45
C LEU A 100 20.41 7.63 7.99
N TYR A 101 21.23 8.62 7.67
CA TYR A 101 21.35 9.16 6.32
C TYR A 101 21.80 8.11 5.29
N ASN A 102 22.80 7.30 5.63
CA ASN A 102 23.28 6.21 4.77
C ASN A 102 22.23 5.11 4.53
N GLU A 103 21.21 5.05 5.38
CA GLU A 103 20.08 4.14 5.24
C GLU A 103 18.86 4.81 4.58
N GLY A 104 19.02 6.02 4.05
CA GLY A 104 17.98 6.80 3.39
C GLY A 104 17.06 7.57 4.35
N ILE A 105 17.36 7.57 5.65
CA ILE A 105 16.56 8.24 6.67
C ILE A 105 17.18 9.61 6.95
N GLN A 106 16.59 10.65 6.39
CA GLN A 106 16.96 12.02 6.71
C GLN A 106 16.43 12.37 8.10
N SER A 107 17.30 12.86 8.98
CA SER A 107 16.94 13.12 10.38
C SER A 107 17.58 14.41 10.87
N ASP A 108 16.77 15.24 11.51
CA ASP A 108 17.20 16.43 12.24
C ASP A 108 17.24 16.12 13.74
N PHE A 109 18.24 16.67 14.45
CA PHE A 109 18.45 16.41 15.86
C PHE A 109 18.42 17.70 16.66
N PHE A 110 17.59 17.77 17.69
CA PHE A 110 17.52 18.91 18.57
C PHE A 110 17.23 18.49 19.99
N TYR A 111 17.47 19.37 20.93
CA TYR A 111 17.08 19.21 22.31
C TYR A 111 16.07 20.29 22.71
N ILE A 112 15.17 19.97 23.62
CA ILE A 112 14.20 20.91 24.17
C ILE A 112 14.58 21.21 25.61
N THR A 113 14.86 22.49 25.87
CA THR A 113 15.11 23.04 27.22
C THR A 113 14.29 24.31 27.40
N ASP A 114 13.67 24.49 28.56
CA ASP A 114 12.83 25.67 28.86
C ASP A 114 11.78 26.00 27.79
N GLY A 115 11.18 24.96 27.19
CA GLY A 115 10.17 25.10 26.13
C GLY A 115 10.71 25.62 24.79
N LYS A 116 12.03 25.56 24.56
CA LYS A 116 12.67 25.96 23.31
C LYS A 116 13.39 24.77 22.68
N ALA A 117 13.12 24.52 21.41
CA ALA A 117 13.85 23.56 20.60
C ALA A 117 15.14 24.21 20.06
N THR A 118 16.28 23.61 20.39
CA THR A 118 17.62 24.05 19.99
C THR A 118 18.32 22.94 19.21
N PRO A 119 18.77 23.21 17.97
CA PRO A 119 19.44 22.20 17.16
C PRO A 119 20.79 21.81 17.76
N PHE A 120 21.18 20.55 17.63
CA PHE A 120 22.57 20.16 17.85
C PHE A 120 23.45 20.66 16.71
N ASP A 121 24.69 21.05 17.00
CA ASP A 121 25.65 21.53 16.00
C ASP A 121 26.21 20.36 15.17
N THR A 122 25.38 19.80 14.30
CA THR A 122 25.72 18.65 13.45
C THR A 122 25.90 19.03 11.97
N GLY A 123 25.83 20.33 11.64
CA GLY A 123 26.10 20.87 10.30
C GLY A 123 24.96 20.76 9.29
N ASP A 124 24.21 19.66 9.29
CA ASP A 124 23.14 19.38 8.31
C ASP A 124 21.77 19.34 9.02
N GLN A 125 21.04 20.47 9.03
CA GLN A 125 19.67 20.54 9.57
C GLN A 125 18.72 21.32 8.65
N GLU A 126 17.58 20.70 8.31
CA GLU A 126 16.52 21.34 7.50
C GLU A 126 15.38 21.93 8.37
N LEU A 127 15.20 21.45 9.60
CA LEU A 127 14.09 21.84 10.46
C LEU A 127 14.39 23.09 11.27
N HIS A 128 13.92 24.25 10.79
CA HIS A 128 14.20 25.54 11.44
C HIS A 128 13.15 25.98 12.49
N ALA A 129 12.01 25.30 12.63
CA ALA A 129 10.99 25.66 13.63
C ALA A 129 10.01 24.53 13.94
N VAL A 130 9.91 24.13 15.20
CA VAL A 130 8.90 23.17 15.69
C VAL A 130 7.74 23.95 16.32
N PRO A 131 6.46 23.64 15.99
CA PRO A 131 5.32 24.31 16.60
C PRO A 131 5.30 24.16 18.13
N GLU A 132 4.99 25.23 18.86
CA GLU A 132 4.94 25.21 20.35
C GLU A 132 4.07 24.09 20.91
N ARG A 133 2.90 23.83 20.28
CA ARG A 133 2.02 22.71 20.66
C ARG A 133 2.74 21.36 20.70
N MET A 134 3.68 21.14 19.77
CA MET A 134 4.43 19.88 19.69
C MET A 134 5.52 19.84 20.74
N ILE A 135 6.19 20.98 20.97
CA ILE A 135 7.16 21.12 22.06
C ILE A 135 6.49 20.78 23.39
N SER A 136 5.31 21.33 23.67
CA SER A 136 4.56 21.03 24.90
C SER A 136 4.21 19.55 25.03
N GLN A 137 3.74 18.90 23.96
CA GLN A 137 3.42 17.47 23.98
C GLN A 137 4.65 16.60 24.22
N ILE A 138 5.77 16.91 23.56
CA ILE A 138 7.03 16.19 23.71
C ILE A 138 7.56 16.32 25.14
N THR A 139 7.51 17.52 25.72
CA THR A 139 7.93 17.75 27.11
C THR A 139 6.99 17.10 28.13
N GLU A 140 5.68 17.03 27.86
CA GLU A 140 4.70 16.38 28.74
C GLU A 140 4.81 14.85 28.73
N GLU A 141 4.99 14.24 27.55
CA GLU A 141 5.11 12.80 27.40
C GLU A 141 6.50 12.27 27.83
N GLN A 142 7.52 13.13 27.86
CA GLN A 142 8.93 12.89 28.24
C GLN A 142 9.68 11.90 27.35
N ASN A 143 9.06 10.78 26.99
CA ASN A 143 9.63 9.71 26.18
C ASN A 143 8.56 9.16 25.23
N GLY A 144 8.90 8.95 23.96
CA GLY A 144 7.99 8.30 23.03
C GLY A 144 8.12 8.77 21.59
N VAL A 145 7.00 8.64 20.87
CA VAL A 145 6.88 8.95 19.45
C VAL A 145 5.64 9.81 19.21
N LEU A 146 5.84 10.94 18.54
CA LEU A 146 4.77 11.86 18.15
C LEU A 146 4.82 12.06 16.64
N ASN A 147 3.69 11.84 15.98
CA ASN A 147 3.54 12.18 14.57
C ASN A 147 2.92 13.57 14.44
N GLY A 148 3.52 14.42 13.60
CA GLY A 148 3.09 15.81 13.44
C GLY A 148 3.39 16.36 12.06
N ARG A 149 2.93 17.59 11.84
CA ARG A 149 3.14 18.29 10.57
C ARG A 149 3.84 19.62 10.84
N VAL A 150 4.96 19.81 10.15
CA VAL A 150 5.77 21.04 10.19
C VAL A 150 5.97 21.54 8.77
N ASN A 151 5.67 22.82 8.52
CA ASN A 151 5.77 23.45 7.20
C ASN A 151 5.08 22.66 6.07
N GLY A 152 3.96 22.01 6.38
CA GLY A 152 3.19 21.22 5.42
C GLY A 152 3.74 19.81 5.13
N LYS A 153 4.90 19.45 5.69
CA LYS A 153 5.48 18.10 5.60
C LYS A 153 5.13 17.28 6.85
N ASP A 154 4.83 16.00 6.67
CA ASP A 154 4.59 15.08 7.78
C ASP A 154 5.93 14.59 8.35
N TYR A 155 6.05 14.60 9.67
CA TYR A 155 7.25 14.22 10.43
C TYR A 155 6.90 13.23 11.54
N THR A 156 7.82 12.32 11.79
CA THR A 156 7.85 11.46 12.98
C THR A 156 8.89 12.02 13.92
N PHE A 157 8.47 12.36 15.13
CA PHE A 157 9.32 12.84 16.21
C PHE A 157 9.49 11.71 17.20
N THR A 158 10.73 11.39 17.53
CA THR A 158 11.04 10.47 18.63
C THR A 158 11.84 11.23 19.66
N PHE A 159 11.49 11.06 20.92
CA PHE A 159 12.05 11.87 21.98
C PHE A 159 12.31 11.05 23.24
N GLN A 160 13.31 11.48 24.00
CA GLN A 160 13.79 10.85 25.22
C GLN A 160 14.26 11.96 26.17
N GLU A 161 13.74 11.97 27.40
CA GLU A 161 14.23 12.86 28.45
C GLU A 161 15.61 12.39 28.92
N MET A 162 16.51 13.36 29.09
CA MET A 162 17.91 13.16 29.47
C MET A 162 18.29 14.19 30.53
N GLU A 163 18.52 13.73 31.76
CA GLU A 163 18.94 14.59 32.87
C GLU A 163 20.31 15.24 32.58
N GLU A 164 21.16 14.57 31.81
CA GLU A 164 22.54 14.97 31.52
C GLU A 164 22.62 16.29 30.74
N ILE A 165 21.59 16.58 29.94
CA ILE A 165 21.43 17.83 29.18
C ILE A 165 20.30 18.71 29.75
N ASN A 166 19.72 18.35 30.90
CA ASN A 166 18.57 19.00 31.53
C ASN A 166 17.39 19.24 30.57
N GLY A 167 17.10 18.28 29.69
CA GLY A 167 16.12 18.48 28.64
C GLY A 167 15.73 17.21 27.90
N THR A 168 14.94 17.38 26.86
CA THR A 168 14.46 16.27 26.03
C THR A 168 15.23 16.24 24.72
N TYR A 169 15.93 15.14 24.46
CA TYR A 169 16.54 14.85 23.16
C TYR A 169 15.47 14.45 22.16
N VAL A 170 15.55 14.95 20.93
CA VAL A 170 14.56 14.71 19.89
C VAL A 170 15.22 14.42 18.55
N ILE A 171 14.74 13.36 17.90
CA ILE A 171 15.02 13.00 16.52
C ILE A 171 13.76 13.31 15.70
N ALA A 172 13.87 14.15 14.68
CA ALA A 172 12.78 14.45 13.76
C ALA A 172 13.10 13.92 12.37
N VAL A 173 12.20 13.08 11.86
CA VAL A 173 12.38 12.40 10.58
C VAL A 173 11.20 12.73 9.66
N PRO A 174 11.40 13.31 8.47
CA PRO A 174 10.34 13.49 7.49
C PRO A 174 9.80 12.12 7.09
N VAL A 175 8.48 11.92 7.15
CA VAL A 175 7.82 10.66 6.79
C VAL A 175 8.17 10.25 5.36
N ALA A 176 8.35 11.22 4.46
CA ALA A 176 8.73 10.95 3.08
C ALA A 176 10.09 10.23 2.96
N SER A 177 11.05 10.48 3.86
CA SER A 177 12.43 9.93 3.74
C SER A 177 12.48 8.41 3.82
N TYR A 178 11.65 7.79 4.67
CA TYR A 178 11.63 6.34 4.85
C TYR A 178 10.47 5.65 4.12
N MET A 179 9.67 6.40 3.35
CA MET A 179 8.53 5.87 2.59
C MET A 179 8.88 5.40 1.19
N ASP A 180 10.11 5.64 0.72
CA ASP A 180 10.56 5.23 -0.62
C ASP A 180 10.33 3.74 -0.91
N PRO A 181 10.64 2.78 -0.01
CA PRO A 181 10.34 1.37 -0.24
C PRO A 181 8.84 1.10 -0.44
N VAL A 182 7.97 1.83 0.27
CA VAL A 182 6.52 1.70 0.17
C VAL A 182 6.02 2.23 -1.19
N GLN A 183 6.65 3.29 -1.71
CA GLN A 183 6.34 3.80 -3.05
C GLN A 183 6.78 2.82 -4.14
N GLU A 184 7.96 2.22 -4.04
CA GLU A 184 8.42 1.18 -4.96
C GLU A 184 7.48 -0.04 -4.98
N MET A 185 7.00 -0.46 -3.81
CA MET A 185 5.99 -1.52 -3.68
C MET A 185 4.68 -1.14 -4.38
N ALA A 186 4.26 0.13 -4.32
CA ALA A 186 3.06 0.61 -5.01
C ALA A 186 3.20 0.49 -6.53
N TYR A 187 4.32 0.95 -7.10
CA TYR A 187 4.59 0.82 -8.54
C TYR A 187 4.62 -0.64 -9.00
N SER A 188 5.30 -1.50 -8.24
CA SER A 188 5.38 -2.94 -8.50
C SER A 188 3.99 -3.59 -8.44
N THR A 189 3.18 -3.21 -7.45
CA THR A 189 1.81 -3.72 -7.30
C THR A 189 0.94 -3.34 -8.50
N ILE A 190 0.96 -2.07 -8.92
CA ILE A 190 0.19 -1.61 -10.08
C ILE A 190 0.60 -2.36 -11.35
N PHE A 191 1.90 -2.56 -11.55
CA PHE A 191 2.42 -3.33 -12.68
C PHE A 191 1.90 -4.78 -12.69
N VAL A 192 1.97 -5.46 -11.54
CA VAL A 192 1.45 -6.82 -11.38
C VAL A 192 -0.07 -6.88 -11.60
N ILE A 193 -0.82 -5.90 -11.10
CA ILE A 193 -2.28 -5.81 -11.33
C ILE A 193 -2.57 -5.65 -12.82
N ALA A 194 -1.85 -4.78 -13.53
CA ALA A 194 -2.05 -4.56 -14.96
C ALA A 194 -1.81 -5.84 -15.78
N ILE A 195 -0.72 -6.55 -15.50
CA ILE A 195 -0.41 -7.84 -16.13
C ILE A 195 -1.47 -8.89 -15.80
N SER A 196 -1.90 -8.97 -14.54
CA SER A 196 -2.91 -9.93 -14.08
C SER A 196 -4.24 -9.71 -14.78
N ILE A 197 -4.66 -8.45 -14.95
CA ILE A 197 -5.87 -8.09 -15.70
C ILE A 197 -5.74 -8.50 -17.17
N ALA A 198 -4.60 -8.21 -17.82
CA ALA A 198 -4.38 -8.57 -19.22
C ALA A 198 -4.46 -10.09 -19.44
N ILE A 199 -3.79 -10.88 -18.60
CA ILE A 199 -3.82 -12.35 -18.65
C ILE A 199 -5.24 -12.86 -18.40
N SER A 200 -5.91 -12.34 -17.37
CA SER A 200 -7.27 -12.75 -17.04
C SER A 200 -8.26 -12.45 -18.17
N ILE A 201 -8.19 -11.29 -18.81
CA ILE A 201 -9.04 -10.96 -19.96
C ILE A 201 -8.83 -11.99 -21.08
N LEU A 202 -7.58 -12.32 -21.41
CA LEU A 202 -7.26 -13.31 -22.43
C LEU A 202 -7.85 -14.69 -22.08
N LEU A 203 -7.64 -15.16 -20.85
CA LEU A 203 -8.14 -16.44 -20.38
C LEU A 203 -9.67 -16.50 -20.36
N ILE A 204 -10.34 -15.47 -19.84
CA ILE A 204 -11.80 -15.43 -19.77
C ILE A 204 -12.39 -15.37 -21.18
N VAL A 205 -11.84 -14.55 -22.09
CA VAL A 205 -12.31 -14.48 -23.49
C VAL A 205 -12.18 -15.84 -24.18
N TRP A 206 -11.04 -16.51 -24.00
CA TRP A 206 -10.80 -17.85 -24.54
C TRP A 206 -11.80 -18.86 -23.97
N PHE A 207 -11.92 -18.94 -22.65
CA PHE A 207 -12.80 -19.87 -21.93
C PHE A 207 -14.27 -19.68 -22.26
N VAL A 208 -14.79 -18.44 -22.16
CA VAL A 208 -16.20 -18.15 -22.47
C VAL A 208 -16.51 -18.46 -23.94
N SER A 209 -15.58 -18.20 -24.85
CA SER A 209 -15.76 -18.53 -26.27
C SER A 209 -15.80 -20.04 -26.53
N SER A 210 -15.02 -20.83 -25.77
CA SER A 210 -14.99 -22.29 -25.84
C SER A 210 -16.31 -22.92 -25.38
N LEU A 211 -16.94 -22.38 -24.32
CA LEU A 211 -18.20 -22.91 -23.80
C LEU A 211 -19.43 -22.42 -24.58
N THR A 212 -19.46 -21.13 -24.92
CA THR A 212 -20.68 -20.53 -25.48
C THR A 212 -20.91 -20.93 -26.94
N LYS A 213 -19.84 -21.15 -27.73
CA LYS A 213 -19.96 -21.53 -29.15
C LYS A 213 -20.67 -22.88 -29.35
N PRO A 214 -20.27 -24.00 -28.70
CA PRO A 214 -20.96 -25.28 -28.83
C PRO A 214 -22.42 -25.23 -28.38
N LEU A 215 -22.72 -24.53 -27.29
CA LEU A 215 -24.09 -24.37 -26.79
C LEU A 215 -24.98 -23.63 -27.79
N ILE A 216 -24.46 -22.61 -28.47
CA ILE A 216 -25.21 -21.91 -29.53
C ILE A 216 -25.48 -22.85 -30.71
N VAL A 217 -24.48 -23.64 -31.12
CA VAL A 217 -24.64 -24.61 -32.21
C VAL A 217 -25.70 -25.66 -31.86
N LEU A 218 -25.62 -26.22 -30.65
CA LEU A 218 -26.59 -27.20 -30.16
C LEU A 218 -28.01 -26.62 -30.08
N ARG A 219 -28.15 -25.38 -29.57
CA ARG A 219 -29.45 -24.69 -29.53
C ARG A 219 -30.03 -24.48 -30.93
N LYS A 220 -29.21 -24.11 -31.90
CA LYS A 220 -29.65 -23.96 -33.30
C LYS A 220 -30.06 -25.32 -33.90
N ALA A 221 -29.30 -26.38 -33.66
CA ALA A 221 -29.62 -27.74 -34.10
C ALA A 221 -30.96 -28.22 -33.52
N MET A 222 -31.18 -28.05 -32.20
CA MET A 222 -32.46 -28.38 -31.57
C MET A 222 -33.64 -27.59 -32.15
N ARG A 223 -33.43 -26.31 -32.50
CA ARG A 223 -34.46 -25.48 -33.12
C ARG A 223 -34.81 -25.94 -34.54
N GLN A 224 -33.81 -26.29 -35.35
CA GLN A 224 -34.01 -26.81 -36.71
C GLN A 224 -34.73 -28.16 -36.72
N VAL A 225 -34.43 -29.04 -35.75
CA VAL A 225 -35.16 -30.30 -35.57
C VAL A 225 -36.62 -30.06 -35.18
N ARG A 226 -36.90 -29.09 -34.31
CA ARG A 226 -38.27 -28.70 -33.93
C ARG A 226 -39.07 -28.09 -35.08
N GLU A 227 -38.41 -27.34 -35.96
CA GLU A 227 -39.03 -26.67 -37.11
C GLU A 227 -39.08 -27.58 -38.37
N GLY A 228 -38.81 -28.88 -38.22
CA GLY A 228 -39.04 -29.90 -39.27
C GLY A 228 -38.09 -29.83 -40.47
N THR A 229 -37.00 -29.04 -40.40
CA THR A 229 -36.10 -28.83 -41.54
C THR A 229 -34.89 -29.77 -41.46
N TYR A 230 -34.99 -30.97 -42.04
CA TYR A 230 -33.98 -32.05 -41.90
C TYR A 230 -32.83 -32.04 -42.93
N SER A 231 -32.72 -31.04 -43.82
CA SER A 231 -31.91 -31.19 -45.06
C SER A 231 -30.44 -30.75 -45.02
N LYS A 232 -29.86 -30.33 -43.89
CA LYS A 232 -28.41 -30.07 -43.81
C LYS A 232 -27.80 -30.55 -42.49
N LEU A 233 -27.42 -31.82 -42.46
CA LEU A 233 -26.52 -32.37 -41.45
C LEU A 233 -25.14 -31.75 -41.65
N LEU A 234 -24.85 -30.64 -40.95
CA LEU A 234 -23.50 -30.11 -40.82
C LEU A 234 -22.57 -31.22 -40.29
N PRO A 235 -21.36 -31.40 -40.85
CA PRO A 235 -20.43 -32.40 -40.36
C PRO A 235 -20.07 -32.06 -38.92
N LEU A 236 -20.60 -32.84 -37.99
CA LEU A 236 -20.22 -32.82 -36.58
C LEU A 236 -18.79 -33.35 -36.49
N THR A 237 -17.80 -32.50 -36.77
CA THR A 237 -16.41 -32.79 -36.44
C THR A 237 -16.29 -32.90 -34.92
N ARG A 238 -15.94 -34.12 -34.50
CA ARG A 238 -15.88 -34.69 -33.14
C ARG A 238 -15.12 -33.81 -32.13
N PRO A 239 -15.51 -33.82 -30.83
CA PRO A 239 -15.05 -34.88 -29.93
C PRO A 239 -16.03 -35.19 -28.77
N TYR A 240 -17.12 -35.93 -28.99
CA TYR A 240 -17.88 -36.50 -27.88
C TYR A 240 -18.36 -37.92 -28.21
N ARG A 241 -17.61 -38.90 -27.69
CA ARG A 241 -17.86 -40.35 -27.78
C ARG A 241 -19.24 -40.76 -27.22
N ASN A 242 -19.86 -39.90 -26.42
CA ASN A 242 -21.10 -40.22 -25.69
C ASN A 242 -22.39 -39.90 -26.47
N LEU A 243 -22.36 -39.05 -27.51
CA LEU A 243 -23.57 -38.79 -28.32
C LEU A 243 -23.93 -39.92 -29.30
N PHE A 244 -22.99 -40.80 -29.60
CA PHE A 244 -23.23 -41.97 -30.45
C PHE A 244 -24.21 -42.96 -29.79
N LEU A 245 -24.21 -43.04 -28.46
CA LEU A 245 -25.12 -43.89 -27.70
C LEU A 245 -26.57 -43.38 -27.74
N LEU A 246 -26.76 -42.07 -27.78
CA LEU A 246 -28.08 -41.44 -27.82
C LEU A 246 -28.76 -41.62 -29.20
N LYS A 247 -27.97 -41.60 -30.28
CA LYS A 247 -28.48 -41.95 -31.62
C LYS A 247 -28.96 -43.41 -31.68
N LYS A 248 -28.21 -44.34 -31.05
CA LYS A 248 -28.59 -45.76 -31.01
C LYS A 248 -29.87 -46.03 -30.18
N ALA A 249 -30.14 -45.21 -29.17
CA ALA A 249 -31.35 -45.32 -28.35
C ALA A 249 -32.62 -44.79 -29.04
N MET A 250 -32.50 -43.80 -29.93
CA MET A 250 -33.64 -43.25 -30.69
C MET A 250 -33.99 -44.03 -31.98
N THR A 251 -33.26 -45.10 -32.30
CA THR A 251 -33.52 -45.92 -33.50
C THR A 251 -34.09 -47.31 -33.18
N ARG A 252 -34.72 -47.46 -32.00
CA ARG A 252 -35.57 -48.60 -31.65
C ARG A 252 -36.98 -48.12 -31.35
#